data_AF-A0A3N5UN42-F1
#
_entry.id   AF-A0A3N5UN42-F1
#
_cell.length_a   1.000
_cell.length_b   1.000
_cell.length_c   1.000
_cell.angle_alpha   90.00
_cell.angle_beta   90.00
_cell.angle_gamma   90.00
#
_symmetry.space_group_name_H-M   'P 1'
#
loop_
_entity.id
_entity.type
_entity.pdbx_description
1 polymer ?
#
loop_
_entity_poly.entity_id
_entity_poly.type
_entity_poly.pdbx_seq_one_letter_code
_entity_poly.pdbx_strand_id
1 'polypeptide(L)'
;MRQTQVQVRVNSFVRSVYNWMAIGLALTGFIAYAVANTPEIRNVIFGSKIIFFGLIIAQLALVFIISSRIERMQAGTATLLFVVYSALNGATLSSISLVYAQSTIASTFFVCSATFVACSIYGW
;
A
#
# COMPACT_ATOMS: atom_id res chain seq x y z
N MET A 1 34.97 -11.08 -9.79
CA MET A 1 34.71 -10.52 -8.44
C MET A 1 33.81 -9.27 -8.44
N ARG A 2 33.99 -8.28 -9.34
CA ARG A 2 33.11 -7.07 -9.41
C ARG A 2 31.64 -7.35 -9.78
N GLN A 3 31.39 -8.28 -10.71
CA GLN A 3 30.04 -8.65 -11.17
C GLN A 3 29.19 -9.30 -10.05
N THR A 4 29.83 -10.12 -9.21
CA THR A 4 29.18 -10.80 -8.07
C THR A 4 28.75 -9.83 -6.98
N GLN A 5 29.54 -8.79 -6.70
CA GLN A 5 29.22 -7.74 -5.73
C GLN A 5 28.03 -6.86 -6.18
N VAL A 6 27.91 -6.62 -7.49
CA VAL A 6 26.77 -5.87 -8.06
C VAL A 6 25.48 -6.68 -7.98
N GLN A 7 25.52 -7.98 -8.33
CA GLN A 7 24.35 -8.86 -8.19
C GLN A 7 23.86 -8.95 -6.75
N VAL A 8 24.75 -9.17 -5.77
CA VAL A 8 24.36 -9.27 -4.35
C VAL A 8 23.71 -7.97 -3.85
N ARG A 9 24.21 -6.79 -4.28
CA ARG A 9 23.64 -5.51 -3.89
C ARG A 9 22.26 -5.27 -4.50
N VAL A 10 22.10 -5.50 -5.81
CA VAL A 10 20.80 -5.37 -6.49
C VAL A 10 19.79 -6.31 -5.86
N ASN A 11 20.19 -7.53 -5.58
CA ASN A 11 19.30 -8.53 -5.04
C ASN A 11 18.86 -8.23 -3.60
N SER A 12 19.79 -7.77 -2.74
CA SER A 12 19.44 -7.28 -1.39
C SER A 12 18.48 -6.08 -1.41
N PHE A 13 18.61 -5.20 -2.40
CA PHE A 13 17.74 -4.05 -2.59
C PHE A 13 16.33 -4.49 -3.00
N VAL A 14 16.22 -5.33 -4.04
CA VAL A 14 14.93 -5.86 -4.54
C VAL A 14 14.19 -6.62 -3.44
N ARG A 15 14.89 -7.44 -2.66
CA ARG A 15 14.32 -8.14 -1.50
C ARG A 15 13.73 -7.19 -0.46
N SER A 16 14.43 -6.09 -0.17
CA SER A 16 13.97 -5.06 0.76
C SER A 16 12.70 -4.36 0.24
N VAL A 17 12.67 -4.02 -1.06
CA VAL A 17 11.49 -3.42 -1.71
C VAL A 17 10.27 -4.35 -1.59
N TYR A 18 10.43 -5.64 -1.91
CA TYR A 18 9.33 -6.61 -1.81
C TYR A 18 8.79 -6.77 -0.39
N ASN A 19 9.68 -6.73 0.62
CA ASN A 19 9.25 -6.80 2.02
C ASN A 19 8.44 -5.55 2.41
N TRP A 20 8.87 -4.36 1.98
CA TRP A 20 8.11 -3.12 2.19
C TRP A 20 6.75 -3.12 1.48
N MET A 21 6.67 -3.69 0.28
CA MET A 21 5.40 -3.83 -0.44
C MET A 21 4.43 -4.79 0.26
N ALA A 22 4.94 -5.90 0.81
CA ALA A 22 4.14 -6.83 1.60
C ALA A 22 3.56 -6.14 2.86
N ILE A 23 4.37 -5.36 3.58
CA ILE A 23 3.94 -4.58 4.74
C ILE A 23 2.90 -3.53 4.35
N GLY A 24 3.12 -2.80 3.26
CA GLY A 24 2.18 -1.80 2.76
C GLY A 24 0.82 -2.40 2.40
N LEU A 25 0.81 -3.58 1.77
CA LEU A 25 -0.42 -4.34 1.47
C LEU A 25 -1.14 -4.81 2.73
N ALA A 26 -0.41 -5.37 3.70
CA ALA A 26 -0.97 -5.78 4.98
C ALA A 26 -1.61 -4.58 5.71
N LEU A 27 -0.93 -3.44 5.73
CA LEU A 27 -1.47 -2.20 6.31
C LEU A 27 -2.73 -1.73 5.57
N THR A 28 -2.71 -1.75 4.24
CA THR A 28 -3.86 -1.36 3.40
C THR A 28 -5.08 -2.22 3.72
N GLY A 29 -4.89 -3.54 3.79
CA GLY A 29 -5.94 -4.49 4.16
C GLY A 29 -6.45 -4.29 5.58
N PHE A 30 -5.56 -4.01 6.53
CA PHE A 30 -5.93 -3.72 7.92
C PHE A 30 -6.77 -2.44 8.03
N ILE A 31 -6.37 -1.36 7.34
CA ILE A 31 -7.15 -0.11 7.31
C ILE A 31 -8.50 -0.33 6.63
N ALA A 32 -8.53 -1.03 5.50
CA ALA A 32 -9.79 -1.34 4.81
C ALA A 32 -10.74 -2.14 5.72
N TYR A 33 -10.23 -3.14 6.46
CA TYR A 33 -10.98 -3.90 7.44
C TYR A 33 -11.46 -3.03 8.60
N ALA A 34 -10.60 -2.21 9.19
CA ALA A 34 -10.97 -1.32 10.29
C ALA A 34 -12.07 -0.33 9.90
N VAL A 35 -11.99 0.24 8.69
CA VAL A 35 -13.01 1.13 8.14
C VAL A 35 -14.32 0.39 7.87
N ALA A 36 -14.26 -0.84 7.33
CA ALA A 36 -15.45 -1.64 7.04
C ALA A 36 -16.22 -2.06 8.32
N ASN A 37 -15.51 -2.34 9.42
CA ASN A 37 -16.12 -2.73 10.69
C ASN A 37 -16.60 -1.53 11.54
N THR A 38 -16.22 -0.30 11.17
CA THR A 38 -16.59 0.91 11.93
C THR A 38 -17.68 1.70 11.19
N PRO A 39 -18.96 1.59 11.61
CA PRO A 39 -20.08 2.23 10.90
C PRO A 39 -20.01 3.76 10.89
N GLU A 40 -19.40 4.38 11.90
CA GLU A 40 -19.18 5.84 11.96
C GLU A 40 -18.26 6.32 10.83
N ILE A 41 -17.11 5.66 10.67
CA ILE A 41 -16.13 6.01 9.62
C ILE A 41 -16.71 5.73 8.24
N ARG A 42 -17.46 4.64 8.09
CA ARG A 42 -18.20 4.32 6.87
C ARG A 42 -19.18 5.44 6.50
N ASN A 43 -19.98 5.93 7.44
CA ASN A 43 -20.92 7.02 7.17
C ASN A 43 -20.21 8.34 6.84
N VAL A 44 -19.05 8.62 7.42
CA VAL A 44 -18.26 9.81 7.06
C VAL A 44 -17.72 9.70 5.64
N ILE A 45 -17.15 8.55 5.26
CA ILE A 45 -16.53 8.35 3.94
C ILE A 45 -17.58 8.23 2.83
N PHE A 46 -18.66 7.47 3.05
CA PHE A 46 -19.69 7.18 2.04
C PHE A 46 -20.90 8.11 2.10
N GLY A 47 -21.18 8.71 3.27
CA GLY A 47 -22.28 9.66 3.41
C GLY A 47 -21.99 11.02 2.79
N SER A 48 -20.70 11.40 2.67
CA SER A 48 -20.29 12.64 2.01
C SER A 48 -19.51 12.35 0.73
N LYS A 49 -20.14 12.57 -0.43
CA LYS A 49 -19.47 12.48 -1.75
C LYS A 49 -18.22 13.36 -1.85
N ILE A 50 -18.17 14.45 -1.07
CA ILE A 50 -17.03 15.37 -0.99
C ILE A 50 -15.82 14.67 -0.35
N ILE A 51 -16.01 13.88 0.70
CA ILE A 51 -14.91 13.17 1.37
C ILE A 51 -14.37 12.06 0.46
N PHE A 52 -15.25 11.33 -0.23
CA PHE A 52 -14.84 10.31 -1.19
C PHE A 52 -14.02 10.89 -2.36
N PHE A 53 -14.49 11.94 -3.01
CA PHE A 53 -13.71 12.63 -4.05
C PHE A 53 -12.45 13.29 -3.49
N GLY A 54 -12.51 13.83 -2.27
CA GLY A 54 -11.37 14.39 -1.55
C GLY A 54 -10.26 13.36 -1.33
N LEU A 55 -10.61 12.12 -0.95
CA LEU A 55 -9.66 11.02 -0.81
C LEU A 55 -8.96 10.69 -2.15
N ILE A 56 -9.72 10.64 -3.26
CA ILE A 56 -9.16 10.37 -4.60
C ILE A 56 -8.21 11.51 -5.01
N ILE A 57 -8.62 12.77 -4.83
CA ILE A 57 -7.78 13.93 -5.14
C ILE A 57 -6.52 13.91 -4.26
N ALA A 58 -6.64 13.58 -2.98
CA ALA A 58 -5.51 13.48 -2.08
C ALA A 58 -4.51 12.40 -2.53
N GLN A 59 -4.99 11.23 -2.96
CA GLN A 59 -4.14 10.17 -3.52
C GLN A 59 -3.40 10.64 -4.77
N LEU A 60 -4.11 11.27 -5.71
CA LEU A 60 -3.49 11.81 -6.93
C LEU A 60 -2.45 12.88 -6.62
N ALA A 61 -2.78 13.85 -5.75
CA ALA A 61 -1.86 14.88 -5.31
C ALA A 61 -0.59 14.27 -4.69
N LEU A 62 -0.74 13.22 -3.88
CA LEU A 62 0.37 12.54 -3.25
C LEU A 62 1.28 11.84 -4.28
N VAL A 63 0.70 11.20 -5.31
CA VAL A 63 1.46 10.60 -6.42
C VAL A 63 2.21 11.67 -7.22
N PHE A 64 1.60 12.82 -7.49
CA PHE A 64 2.28 13.94 -8.17
C PHE A 64 3.44 14.48 -7.34
N ILE A 65 3.25 14.65 -6.02
CA ILE A 65 4.31 15.11 -5.11
C ILE A 65 5.46 14.11 -5.08
N ILE A 66 5.16 12.81 -4.91
CA ILE A 66 6.19 11.76 -4.90
C ILE A 66 6.92 11.75 -6.24
N SER A 67 6.20 11.71 -7.36
CA SER A 67 6.79 11.66 -8.72
C SER A 67 7.68 12.88 -9.00
N SER A 68 7.31 14.06 -8.53
CA SER A 68 8.11 15.29 -8.71
C SER A 68 9.32 15.36 -7.78
N ARG A 69 9.25 14.79 -6.57
CA ARG A 69 10.28 14.91 -5.53
C ARG A 69 11.14 13.65 -5.35
N ILE A 70 10.86 12.57 -6.09
CA ILE A 70 11.54 11.27 -5.96
C ILE A 70 13.07 11.39 -6.12
N GLU A 71 13.53 12.25 -7.03
CA GLU A 71 14.96 12.48 -7.33
C GLU A 71 15.74 13.14 -6.18
N ARG A 72 15.04 13.84 -5.27
CA ARG A 72 15.65 14.60 -4.15
C ARG A 72 15.25 14.09 -2.77
N MET A 73 14.45 13.02 -2.69
CA MET A 73 13.93 12.52 -1.42
C MET A 73 14.87 11.53 -0.75
N GLN A 74 15.09 11.72 0.55
CA GLN A 74 15.76 10.74 1.39
C GLN A 74 14.87 9.51 1.58
N ALA A 75 15.47 8.32 1.65
CA ALA A 75 14.76 7.04 1.76
C ALA A 75 13.68 7.04 2.86
N GLY A 76 13.96 7.65 4.03
CA GLY A 76 13.00 7.71 5.14
C GLY A 76 11.72 8.51 4.83
N THR A 77 11.83 9.62 4.09
CA THR A 77 10.65 10.41 3.70
C THR A 77 9.81 9.67 2.65
N ALA A 78 10.46 8.95 1.73
CA ALA A 78 9.78 8.11 0.75
C ALA A 78 8.97 7.00 1.42
N THR A 79 9.55 6.34 2.43
CA THR A 79 8.85 5.32 3.21
C THR A 79 7.65 5.89 3.96
N LEU A 80 7.78 7.05 4.61
CA LEU A 80 6.67 7.68 5.32
C LEU A 80 5.52 8.03 4.37
N LEU A 81 5.83 8.65 3.22
CA LEU A 81 4.82 8.98 2.22
C LEU A 81 4.15 7.73 1.63
N PHE A 82 4.92 6.65 1.44
CA PHE A 82 4.37 5.36 1.02
C PHE A 82 3.39 4.79 2.05
N VAL A 83 3.72 4.82 3.35
CA VAL A 83 2.82 4.35 4.42
C VAL A 83 1.53 5.17 4.46
N VAL A 84 1.63 6.49 4.36
CA VAL A 84 0.47 7.38 4.26
C VAL A 84 -0.36 7.06 3.02
N TYR A 85 0.28 6.89 1.86
CA TYR A 85 -0.38 6.50 0.62
C TYR A 85 -1.13 5.17 0.76
N SER A 86 -0.49 4.14 1.31
CA SER A 86 -1.12 2.83 1.56
C SER A 86 -2.32 2.94 2.49
N ALA A 87 -2.25 3.75 3.54
CA ALA A 87 -3.38 3.98 4.43
C ALA A 87 -4.56 4.68 3.72
N LEU A 88 -4.29 5.71 2.93
CA LEU A 88 -5.31 6.40 2.11
C LEU A 88 -5.96 5.46 1.09
N ASN A 89 -5.15 4.61 0.45
CA ASN A 89 -5.65 3.58 -0.46
C ASN A 89 -6.54 2.57 0.26
N GLY A 90 -6.17 2.13 1.47
CA GLY A 90 -6.98 1.24 2.30
C GLY A 90 -8.34 1.85 2.65
N ALA A 91 -8.36 3.13 3.04
CA ALA A 91 -9.59 3.86 3.30
C ALA A 91 -10.48 3.96 2.06
N THR A 92 -9.91 4.15 0.88
CA THR A 92 -10.65 4.23 -0.39
C THR A 92 -11.18 2.86 -0.84
N LEU A 93 -10.36 1.82 -0.73
CA LEU A 93 -10.71 0.43 -1.05
C LEU A 93 -11.71 -0.18 -0.06
N SER A 94 -11.90 0.41 1.13
CA SER A 94 -12.98 -0.01 2.05
C SER A 94 -14.37 0.03 1.39
N SER A 95 -14.54 0.86 0.34
CA SER A 95 -15.76 0.93 -0.47
C SER A 95 -16.14 -0.40 -1.11
N ILE A 96 -15.12 -1.14 -1.58
CA ILE A 96 -15.26 -2.46 -2.16
C ILE A 96 -15.68 -3.47 -1.09
N SER A 97 -15.31 -3.25 0.17
CA SER A 97 -15.68 -4.13 1.29
C SER A 97 -17.16 -4.09 1.65
N LEU A 98 -17.91 -3.11 1.13
CA LEU A 98 -19.37 -3.05 1.27
C LEU A 98 -20.12 -3.91 0.24
N VAL A 99 -19.47 -4.22 -0.87
CA VAL A 99 -20.05 -4.97 -1.99
C VAL A 99 -19.61 -6.43 -1.97
N TYR A 100 -18.36 -6.69 -1.55
CA TYR A 100 -17.77 -8.02 -1.55
C TYR A 100 -17.71 -8.64 -0.16
N ALA A 101 -17.79 -9.98 -0.09
CA ALA A 101 -17.68 -10.72 1.15
C ALA A 101 -16.29 -10.57 1.78
N GLN A 102 -16.24 -10.51 3.12
CA GLN A 102 -15.00 -10.39 3.89
C GLN A 102 -14.02 -11.53 3.60
N SER A 103 -14.53 -12.74 3.33
CA SER A 103 -13.73 -13.91 2.96
C SER A 103 -12.95 -13.70 1.65
N THR A 104 -13.57 -13.12 0.63
CA THR A 104 -12.93 -12.81 -0.67
C THR A 104 -11.87 -11.73 -0.50
N ILE A 105 -12.14 -10.72 0.30
CA ILE A 105 -11.21 -9.62 0.55
C ILE A 105 -9.97 -10.15 1.29
N ALA A 106 -10.19 -10.88 2.38
CA ALA A 106 -9.12 -11.47 3.16
C ALA A 106 -8.25 -12.41 2.32
N SER A 107 -8.85 -13.28 1.50
CA SER A 107 -8.10 -14.18 0.63
C SER A 107 -7.30 -13.43 -0.44
N THR A 108 -7.85 -12.38 -1.05
CA THR A 108 -7.14 -11.58 -2.06
C THR A 108 -5.93 -10.86 -1.44
N PHE A 109 -6.10 -10.19 -0.30
CA PHE A 109 -4.99 -9.55 0.41
C PHE A 109 -3.95 -10.58 0.89
N PHE A 110 -4.39 -11.73 1.40
CA PHE A 110 -3.50 -12.80 1.83
C PHE A 110 -2.68 -13.33 0.66
N VAL A 111 -3.31 -13.69 -0.46
CA VAL A 111 -2.63 -14.18 -1.67
C VAL A 111 -1.66 -13.14 -2.22
N CYS A 112 -2.05 -11.87 -2.31
CA CYS A 112 -1.14 -10.80 -2.74
C CYS A 112 0.05 -10.68 -1.79
N SER A 113 -0.18 -10.59 -0.48
CA SER A 113 0.90 -10.48 0.51
C SER A 113 1.83 -11.70 0.50
N ALA A 114 1.28 -12.90 0.40
CA ALA A 114 2.03 -14.15 0.28
C ALA A 114 2.87 -14.19 -0.99
N THR A 115 2.36 -13.66 -2.11
CA THR A 115 3.10 -13.54 -3.37
C THR A 115 4.28 -12.59 -3.21
N PHE A 116 4.08 -11.41 -2.60
CA PHE A 116 5.18 -10.46 -2.34
C PHE A 116 6.24 -11.04 -1.39
N VAL A 117 5.83 -11.78 -0.36
CA VAL A 117 6.74 -12.47 0.55
C VAL A 117 7.49 -13.59 -0.17
N ALA A 118 6.80 -14.39 -0.99
CA ALA A 118 7.42 -15.44 -1.79
C ALA A 118 8.47 -14.83 -2.75
N CYS A 119 8.13 -13.77 -3.48
CA CYS A 119 9.09 -13.05 -4.32
C CYS A 119 10.24 -12.42 -3.52
N SER A 120 10.02 -12.00 -2.27
CA SER A 120 11.09 -11.52 -1.38
C SER A 120 12.06 -12.64 -0.97
N ILE A 121 11.57 -13.87 -0.80
CA ILE A 121 12.41 -15.03 -0.45
C ILE A 121 13.13 -15.59 -1.68
N TYR A 122 12.44 -15.68 -2.82
CA TYR A 122 12.95 -16.23 -4.08
C TYR A 122 13.65 -15.20 -4.98
N GLY A 123 13.63 -13.91 -4.63
CA GLY A 123 14.47 -12.89 -5.25
C GLY A 123 15.93 -13.19 -4.95
N TRP A 124 16.56 -14.01 -5.80
CA TRP A 124 17.95 -14.43 -5.77
C TRP A 124 18.73 -13.87 -6.96
#